data_AF-A0A453FJ22-F1
#
_entry.id   AF-A0A453FJ22-F1
#
_cell.length_a   1.000
_cell.length_b   1.000
_cell.length_c   1.000
_cell.angle_alpha   90.00
_cell.angle_beta   90.00
_cell.angle_gamma   90.00
#
_symmetry.space_group_name_H-M   'P 1'
#
loop_
_entity.id
_entity.type
_entity.pdbx_description
1 polymer ?
#
loop_
_entity_poly.entity_id
_entity_poly.type
_entity_poly.pdbx_seq_one_letter_code
_entity_poly.pdbx_strand_id
1 'polypeptide(L)'
;MATAAAAKRKPVFVKVDQLKPVTSGHTLVAKVLSSKTVLQKARAAGGPGPAAKPTRIAECLIGDETGCVLFTARNDQGTIYSPFWRHARGTRDRYIDLT
;
A
#
# COMPACT_ATOMS: atom_id res chain seq x y z
N MET A 1 12.05 19.84 24.59
CA MET A 1 11.02 18.89 25.08
C MET A 1 10.89 17.76 24.06
N ALA A 2 11.59 16.64 24.28
CA ALA A 2 11.55 15.50 23.38
C ALA A 2 10.22 14.76 23.56
N THR A 3 9.36 14.76 22.54
CA THR A 3 8.15 13.96 22.50
C THR A 3 8.53 12.48 22.46
N ALA A 4 8.22 11.75 23.52
CA ALA A 4 8.41 10.30 23.57
C ALA A 4 7.69 9.65 22.38
N ALA A 5 8.44 8.95 21.54
CA ALA A 5 7.86 8.18 20.44
C ALA A 5 6.90 7.15 21.04
N ALA A 6 5.61 7.28 20.74
CA ALA A 6 4.58 6.38 21.22
C ALA A 6 4.98 4.93 20.88
N ALA A 7 4.98 4.06 21.90
CA ALA A 7 5.30 2.65 21.72
C ALA A 7 4.33 2.04 20.70
N LYS A 8 4.86 1.67 19.53
CA LYS A 8 4.06 1.04 18.47
C LYS A 8 3.62 -0.33 18.97
N ARG A 9 2.30 -0.52 19.08
CA ARG A 9 1.71 -1.81 19.47
C ARG A 9 2.11 -2.87 18.44
N LYS A 10 2.28 -4.11 18.91
CA LYS A 10 2.58 -5.25 18.03
C LYS A 10 1.48 -5.34 16.96
N PRO A 11 1.81 -5.40 15.67
CA PRO A 11 0.80 -5.51 14.61
C PRO A 11 0.04 -6.83 14.77
N VAL A 12 -1.27 -6.76 14.61
CA VAL A 12 -2.16 -7.93 14.54
C VAL A 12 -2.47 -8.14 13.07
N PHE A 13 -2.12 -9.32 12.56
CA PHE A 13 -2.33 -9.63 11.16
C PHE A 13 -3.72 -10.25 10.96
N VAL A 14 -4.46 -9.72 9.99
CA VAL A 14 -5.77 -10.20 9.56
C VAL A 14 -5.60 -10.96 8.24
N LYS A 15 -6.53 -11.85 7.90
CA LYS A 15 -6.57 -12.58 6.62
C LYS A 15 -7.49 -11.91 5.61
N VAL A 16 -7.31 -12.22 4.33
CA VAL A 16 -8.08 -11.56 3.25
C VAL A 16 -9.59 -11.85 3.37
N ASP A 17 -9.98 -13.07 3.75
CA ASP A 17 -11.38 -13.48 3.93
C ASP A 17 -12.11 -12.73 5.07
N GLN A 18 -11.37 -12.17 6.03
CA GLN A 18 -11.91 -11.45 7.18
C GLN A 18 -12.11 -9.95 6.93
N LEU A 19 -11.73 -9.46 5.74
CA LEU A 19 -11.94 -8.06 5.37
C LEU A 19 -13.44 -7.77 5.20
N LYS A 20 -13.90 -6.69 5.84
CA LYS A 20 -15.29 -6.22 5.75
C LYS A 20 -15.34 -4.82 5.16
N PRO A 21 -16.36 -4.50 4.34
CA PRO A 21 -16.59 -3.13 3.90
C PRO A 21 -16.67 -2.16 5.09
N VAL A 22 -16.24 -0.91 4.88
CA VAL A 22 -16.32 0.18 5.89
C VAL A 22 -15.37 0.00 7.08
N THR A 23 -14.45 -0.98 7.05
CA THR A 23 -13.40 -1.14 8.07
C THR A 23 -12.03 -0.64 7.58
N SER A 24 -11.18 -0.17 8.48
CA SER A 24 -9.84 0.40 8.18
C SER A 24 -8.82 0.05 9.27
N GLY A 25 -7.53 0.24 9.01
CA GLY A 25 -6.45 -0.03 9.99
C GLY A 25 -6.04 -1.50 10.08
N HIS A 26 -6.18 -2.24 8.99
CA HIS A 26 -5.85 -3.67 8.95
C HIS A 26 -4.40 -3.87 8.50
N THR A 27 -3.69 -4.79 9.13
CA THR A 27 -2.37 -5.22 8.66
C THR A 27 -2.51 -6.61 8.04
N LEU A 28 -2.06 -6.77 6.79
CA LEU A 28 -2.19 -8.04 6.05
C LEU A 28 -0.83 -8.56 5.61
N VAL A 29 -0.72 -9.89 5.58
CA VAL A 29 0.35 -10.61 4.90
C VAL A 29 -0.20 -11.11 3.58
N ALA A 30 0.23 -10.56 2.45
CA ALA A 30 -0.32 -10.96 1.16
C ALA A 30 0.74 -10.89 0.06
N LYS A 31 0.72 -11.89 -0.82
CA LYS A 31 1.57 -11.91 -2.00
C LYS A 31 0.98 -11.02 -3.08
N VAL A 32 1.83 -10.20 -3.70
CA VAL A 32 1.48 -9.48 -4.92
C VAL A 32 1.47 -10.46 -6.09
N LEU A 33 0.31 -10.65 -6.71
CA LEU A 33 0.13 -11.51 -7.88
C LEU A 33 0.31 -10.73 -9.16
N SER A 34 -0.25 -9.52 -9.24
CA SER A 34 -0.09 -8.61 -10.39
C SER A 34 -0.19 -7.16 -9.96
N SER A 35 0.41 -6.25 -10.74
CA SER A 35 0.27 -4.81 -10.59
C SER A 35 0.20 -4.16 -11.97
N LYS A 36 -0.87 -3.39 -12.22
CA LYS A 36 -1.10 -2.68 -13.48
C LYS A 36 -1.30 -1.21 -13.19
N THR A 37 -0.49 -0.35 -13.81
CA THR A 37 -0.75 1.09 -13.77
C THR A 37 -1.97 1.39 -14.65
N VAL A 38 -3.04 1.88 -14.05
CA VAL A 38 -4.31 2.19 -14.73
C VAL A 38 -4.48 3.67 -15.04
N LEU A 39 -3.79 4.54 -14.29
CA LEU A 39 -3.76 5.97 -14.57
C LEU A 39 -2.34 6.50 -14.39
N GLN A 40 -1.86 7.22 -15.39
CA GLN A 40 -0.63 7.99 -15.31
C GLN A 40 -0.91 9.36 -15.92
N LYS A 41 -1.20 10.34 -15.08
CA LYS A 41 -1.43 11.71 -15.52
C LYS A 41 -0.23 12.58 -15.13
N ALA A 42 0.61 12.87 -16.12
CA ALA A 42 1.56 13.97 -16.03
C ALA A 42 0.77 15.29 -16.02
N ARG A 43 1.11 16.23 -15.15
CA ARG A 43 0.54 17.58 -15.24
C ARG A 43 1.28 18.32 -16.34
N ALA A 44 0.54 18.98 -17.23
CA ALA A 44 1.13 19.81 -18.29
C ALA A 44 2.05 20.86 -17.65
N ALA A 45 3.30 20.91 -18.09
CA ALA A 45 4.26 21.94 -17.72
C ALA A 45 3.75 23.26 -18.33
N GLY A 46 3.27 24.19 -17.51
CA GLY A 46 2.78 25.48 -18.03
C GLY A 46 2.07 26.41 -17.05
N GLY A 47 1.86 26.03 -15.79
CA GLY A 47 1.22 26.90 -14.79
C GLY A 47 2.20 27.39 -13.71
N PRO A 48 2.15 28.67 -13.30
CA PRO A 48 2.98 29.18 -12.22
C PRO A 48 2.44 28.67 -10.88
N GLY A 49 3.13 27.73 -10.25
CA GLY A 49 2.79 27.19 -8.93
C GLY A 49 3.74 26.08 -8.48
N PRO A 50 3.84 25.78 -7.17
CA PRO A 50 4.71 24.73 -6.66
C PRO A 50 4.35 23.39 -7.32
N ALA A 51 5.36 22.70 -7.87
CA ALA A 51 5.20 21.50 -8.69
C ALA A 51 4.41 20.40 -7.96
N ALA A 52 3.13 20.26 -8.30
CA ALA A 52 2.30 19.17 -7.80
C ALA A 52 2.82 17.83 -8.37
N LYS A 53 3.00 16.83 -7.49
CA LYS A 53 3.50 15.50 -7.87
C LYS A 53 2.60 14.85 -8.92
N PRO A 54 3.16 14.17 -9.95
CA PRO A 54 2.37 13.47 -10.95
C PRO A 54 1.48 12.42 -10.27
N THR A 55 0.23 12.29 -10.73
CA THR A 55 -0.69 11.28 -10.19
C THR A 55 -0.51 9.97 -10.95
N ARG A 56 -0.14 8.93 -10.20
CA ARG A 56 -0.15 7.54 -10.68
C ARG A 56 -1.19 6.75 -9.90
N ILE A 57 -1.91 5.86 -10.57
CA ILE A 57 -2.79 4.89 -9.91
C ILE A 57 -2.45 3.52 -10.49
N ALA A 58 -2.22 2.56 -9.62
CA ALA A 58 -2.06 1.17 -9.99
C ALA A 58 -3.14 0.33 -9.30
N GLU A 59 -3.65 -0.64 -10.03
CA GLU A 59 -4.44 -1.73 -9.48
C GLU A 59 -3.51 -2.91 -9.24
N CYS A 60 -3.47 -3.38 -8.00
CA CYS A 60 -2.64 -4.48 -7.57
C CYS A 60 -3.54 -5.62 -7.11
N LEU A 61 -3.44 -6.77 -7.76
CA LEU A 61 -4.05 -8.00 -7.25
C LEU A 61 -3.12 -8.59 -6.20
N ILE A 62 -3.64 -8.73 -4.99
CA ILE A 62 -2.91 -9.25 -3.84
C ILE A 62 -3.73 -10.39 -3.22
N GLY A 63 -3.07 -11.36 -2.61
CA GLY A 63 -3.78 -12.45 -1.95
C GLY A 63 -2.92 -13.29 -1.02
N ASP A 64 -3.58 -14.06 -0.19
CA ASP A 64 -3.02 -15.08 0.68
C ASP A 64 -3.72 -16.42 0.41
N GLU A 65 -3.58 -17.39 1.30
CA GLU A 65 -4.25 -18.69 1.16
C GLU A 65 -5.78 -18.63 1.30
N THR A 66 -6.34 -17.53 1.83
CA THR A 66 -7.78 -17.36 2.09
C THR A 66 -8.51 -16.67 0.95
N GLY A 67 -7.81 -15.89 0.13
CA GLY A 67 -8.42 -15.22 -1.01
C GLY A 67 -7.53 -14.14 -1.62
N CYS A 68 -8.12 -13.37 -2.53
CA CYS A 68 -7.48 -12.24 -3.18
C CYS A 68 -8.36 -10.99 -3.19
N VAL A 69 -7.73 -9.83 -3.16
CA VAL A 69 -8.39 -8.53 -3.22
C VAL A 69 -7.67 -7.63 -4.23
N LEU A 70 -8.46 -6.79 -4.92
CA LEU A 70 -7.92 -5.77 -5.81
C LEU A 70 -7.68 -4.49 -4.99
N PHE A 71 -6.41 -4.10 -4.88
CA PHE A 71 -5.97 -2.92 -4.15
C PHE A 71 -5.63 -1.78 -5.11
N THR A 72 -6.22 -0.60 -4.90
CA THR A 72 -5.87 0.61 -5.65
C THR A 72 -4.74 1.36 -4.94
N ALA A 73 -3.55 1.29 -5.49
CA ALA A 73 -2.37 1.98 -4.98
C ALA A 73 -2.20 3.35 -5.66
N ARG A 74 -1.90 4.40 -4.89
CA ARG A 74 -1.71 5.77 -5.42
C ARG A 74 -0.24 6.18 -5.41
N ASN A 75 0.20 6.79 -6.51
CA ASN A 75 1.55 7.29 -6.75
C ASN A 75 2.60 6.18 -6.56
N ASP A 76 3.69 6.48 -5.85
CA ASP A 76 4.78 5.52 -5.60
C ASP A 76 4.33 4.29 -4.80
N GLN A 77 3.14 4.26 -4.20
CA GLN A 77 2.62 3.08 -3.49
C GLN A 77 2.42 1.87 -4.41
N GLY A 78 2.16 2.08 -5.71
CA GLY A 78 1.81 1.03 -6.67
C GLY A 78 2.98 0.27 -7.28
N THR A 79 4.21 0.74 -7.06
CA THR A 79 5.41 0.06 -7.55
C THR A 79 5.75 -1.07 -6.59
N ILE A 80 5.96 -2.29 -7.09
CA ILE A 80 6.35 -3.44 -6.26
C ILE A 80 7.69 -3.20 -5.50
N TYR A 81 8.50 -2.26 -5.98
CA TYR A 81 9.76 -1.81 -5.38
C TYR A 81 9.59 -0.60 -4.44
N SER A 82 8.36 -0.15 -4.22
CA SER A 82 8.08 0.96 -3.32
C SER A 82 8.42 0.61 -1.88
N PRO A 83 9.00 1.53 -1.09
CA PRO A 83 9.21 1.33 0.34
C PRO A 83 7.91 1.14 1.14
N PHE A 84 6.75 1.39 0.51
CA PHE A 84 5.45 1.04 1.05
C PHE A 84 5.32 -0.48 1.29
N TRP A 85 5.87 -1.30 0.39
CA TRP A 85 5.88 -2.76 0.55
C TRP A 85 7.01 -3.15 1.51
N ARG A 86 6.66 -3.26 2.80
CA ARG A 86 7.63 -3.69 3.81
C ARG A 86 7.91 -5.18 3.65
N HIS A 87 9.19 -5.53 3.65
CA HIS A 87 9.61 -6.91 3.91
C HIS A 87 9.43 -7.14 5.42
N ALA A 88 8.67 -8.15 5.84
CA ALA A 88 8.79 -8.55 7.24
C ALA A 88 10.17 -9.16 7.44
N ARG A 89 10.87 -8.71 8.49
CA ARG A 89 12.19 -9.24 8.83
C ARG A 89 12.09 -10.77 8.96
N GLY A 90 12.85 -11.49 8.13
CA GLY A 90 12.95 -12.96 8.17
C GLY A 90 12.07 -13.74 7.19
N THR A 91 11.26 -13.08 6.35
CA THR A 91 10.49 -13.76 5.28
C THR A 91 10.66 -13.05 3.94
N ARG A 92 10.59 -13.79 2.82
CA ARG A 92 10.53 -13.20 1.46
C ARG A 92 9.16 -12.59 1.14
N ASP A 93 8.24 -12.65 2.09
CA ASP A 93 6.88 -12.17 1.92
C ASP A 93 6.83 -10.65 2.11
N ARG A 94 6.08 -9.99 1.23
CA ARG A 94 5.81 -8.55 1.30
C ARG A 94 4.47 -8.37 2.01
N TYR A 95 4.41 -7.38 2.90
CA TYR A 95 3.24 -7.13 3.74
C TYR A 95 2.68 -5.75 3.39
N ILE A 96 1.36 -5.62 3.46
CA ILE A 96 0.68 -4.34 3.25
C ILE A 96 0.12 -3.90 4.58
N ASP A 97 0.47 -2.68 4.97
CA ASP A 97 -0.16 -2.00 6.08
C ASP A 97 -1.27 -1.11 5.50
N LEU A 98 -2.53 -1.53 5.64
CA LEU A 98 -3.70 -0.74 5.28
C LEU A 98 -4.09 0.14 6.48
N THR A 99 -3.15 0.99 6.93
CA THR A 99 -3.45 2.05 7.91
C THR A 99 -4.03 3.27 7.20
#